data_AF-A0AA43D8E2-F1
#
_entry.id   AF-A0AA43D8E2-F1
#
_cell.length_a   1.000
_cell.length_b   1.000
_cell.length_c   1.000
_cell.angle_alpha   90.00
_cell.angle_beta   90.00
_cell.angle_gamma   90.00
#
_symmetry.space_group_name_H-M   'P 1'
#
loop_
_entity.id
_entity.type
_entity.pdbx_description
1 polymer ?
#
loop_
_entity_poly.entity_id
_entity_poly.type
_entity_poly.pdbx_seq_one_letter_code
_entity_poly.pdbx_strand_id
1 'polypeptide(L)'
;MILKYLRTTIFFLFTFAPCAFAEDGYRLWLRYDRIEDQLILKEYKKNVQAVTFERKSPTFQIAEDELVLALNGLLGINPVLSNSIRHTGTILIGTPDSSPLIAG
;
A
#
# COMPACT_ATOMS: atom_id res chain seq x y z
N MET A 1 -13.76 -42.26 -34.21
CA MET A 1 -12.87 -41.15 -34.62
C MET A 1 -12.96 -39.95 -33.66
N ILE A 2 -14.16 -39.45 -33.33
CA ILE A 2 -14.41 -38.30 -32.42
C ILE A 2 -13.85 -38.49 -30.99
N LEU A 3 -13.97 -39.68 -30.40
CA LEU A 3 -13.50 -39.97 -29.03
C LEU A 3 -11.97 -39.83 -28.85
N LYS A 4 -11.20 -39.98 -29.94
CA LYS A 4 -9.74 -39.93 -29.93
C LYS A 4 -9.24 -38.49 -29.84
N TYR A 5 -9.90 -37.56 -30.53
CA TYR A 5 -9.63 -36.13 -30.46
C TYR A 5 -10.05 -35.54 -29.12
N LEU A 6 -11.18 -36.01 -28.55
CA LEU A 6 -11.63 -35.57 -27.22
C LEU A 6 -10.57 -35.83 -26.13
N ARG A 7 -9.90 -36.99 -26.20
CA ARG A 7 -8.84 -37.37 -25.24
C ARG A 7 -7.58 -36.53 -25.38
N THR A 8 -7.17 -36.20 -26.61
CA THR A 8 -6.02 -35.31 -26.86
C THR A 8 -6.33 -33.86 -26.48
N THR A 9 -7.54 -33.36 -26.72
CA THR A 9 -7.95 -32.01 -26.34
C THR A 9 -7.97 -31.83 -24.82
N ILE A 10 -8.48 -32.82 -24.07
CA ILE A 10 -8.48 -32.80 -22.60
C ILE A 10 -7.04 -32.82 -22.04
N PHE A 11 -6.15 -33.59 -22.64
CA PHE A 11 -4.74 -33.66 -22.23
C PHE A 11 -4.02 -32.32 -22.43
N PHE A 12 -4.28 -31.63 -23.56
CA PHE A 12 -3.71 -30.31 -23.85
C PHE A 12 -4.25 -29.22 -22.91
N LEU A 13 -5.53 -29.32 -22.51
CA LEU A 13 -6.18 -28.37 -21.60
C LEU A 13 -5.61 -28.45 -20.18
N PHE A 14 -5.26 -29.64 -19.69
CA PHE A 14 -4.68 -29.83 -18.35
C PHE A 14 -3.21 -29.40 -18.26
N THR A 15 -2.44 -29.48 -19.36
CA THR A 15 -1.04 -29.04 -19.39
C THR A 15 -0.87 -27.53 -19.47
N PHE A 16 -1.92 -26.79 -19.84
CA PHE A 16 -1.91 -25.33 -19.97
C PHE A 16 -2.60 -24.60 -18.82
N ALA A 17 -2.97 -25.30 -17.74
CA ALA A 17 -3.57 -24.67 -16.58
C ALA A 17 -2.56 -23.68 -15.95
N PRO A 18 -2.83 -22.37 -15.95
CA PRO A 18 -1.96 -21.43 -15.27
C PRO A 18 -1.95 -21.76 -13.78
N CYS A 19 -0.77 -21.73 -13.15
CA CYS A 19 -0.67 -21.71 -11.69
C CYS A 19 -1.39 -20.44 -11.20
N ALA A 20 -2.63 -20.58 -10.78
CA ALA A 20 -3.37 -19.53 -10.11
C ALA A 20 -2.77 -19.39 -8.70
N PHE A 21 -1.91 -18.39 -8.51
CA PHE A 21 -1.49 -17.97 -7.19
C PHE A 21 -2.60 -17.11 -6.60
N ALA A 22 -3.43 -17.72 -5.75
CA ALA A 22 -4.36 -16.98 -4.92
C ALA A 22 -3.60 -16.29 -3.78
N GLU A 23 -4.15 -15.18 -3.28
CA GLU A 23 -3.72 -14.60 -2.02
C GLU A 23 -3.85 -15.65 -0.91
N ASP A 24 -2.81 -15.79 -0.08
CA ASP A 24 -2.79 -16.75 1.04
C ASP A 24 -3.64 -16.29 2.25
N GLY A 25 -4.14 -15.06 2.22
CA GLY A 25 -4.97 -14.46 3.25
C GLY A 25 -4.20 -13.93 4.46
N TYR A 26 -2.87 -14.07 4.51
CA TYR A 26 -2.06 -13.66 5.66
C TYR A 26 -2.21 -12.17 5.99
N ARG A 27 -2.27 -11.32 4.96
CA ARG A 27 -2.38 -9.86 5.09
C ARG A 27 -3.77 -9.38 5.56
N LEU A 28 -4.79 -10.25 5.53
CA LEU A 28 -6.18 -9.91 5.84
C LEU A 28 -6.62 -8.63 5.11
N TRP A 29 -7.01 -7.59 5.85
CA TRP A 29 -7.43 -6.30 5.31
C TRP A 29 -6.28 -5.30 5.13
N LEU A 30 -5.08 -5.58 5.65
CA LEU A 30 -3.90 -4.72 5.51
C LEU A 30 -3.20 -4.97 4.16
N ARG A 31 -4.01 -4.96 3.10
CA ARG A 31 -3.57 -5.14 1.72
C ARG A 31 -3.21 -3.79 1.14
N TYR A 32 -1.97 -3.37 1.37
CA TYR A 32 -1.39 -2.19 0.73
C TYR A 32 -1.04 -2.47 -0.75
N ASP A 33 -1.97 -3.08 -1.48
CA ASP A 33 -1.82 -3.31 -2.91
C ASP A 33 -1.98 -1.98 -3.65
N ARG A 34 -1.24 -1.82 -4.74
CA ARG A 34 -1.25 -0.57 -5.51
C ARG A 34 -2.65 -0.23 -5.99
N ILE A 35 -3.04 1.04 -5.83
CA ILE A 35 -4.32 1.53 -6.35
C ILE A 35 -4.34 1.41 -7.88
N GLU A 36 -5.36 0.72 -8.39
CA GLU A 36 -5.51 0.41 -9.82
C GLU A 36 -6.00 1.62 -10.62
N ASP A 37 -6.92 2.40 -10.05
CA ASP A 37 -7.43 3.62 -10.66
C ASP A 37 -6.32 4.69 -10.75
N GLN A 38 -5.88 4.96 -11.97
CA GLN A 38 -4.76 5.86 -12.23
C GLN A 38 -5.07 7.32 -11.92
N LEU A 39 -6.34 7.75 -12.00
CA LEU A 39 -6.74 9.12 -11.68
C LEU A 39 -6.67 9.32 -10.17
N ILE A 40 -7.25 8.39 -9.40
CA ILE A 40 -7.22 8.41 -7.93
C ILE A 40 -5.77 8.33 -7.43
N LEU A 41 -4.99 7.39 -7.97
CA LEU A 41 -3.59 7.21 -7.62
C LEU A 41 -2.77 8.49 -7.87
N LYS A 42 -2.97 9.15 -9.00
CA LYS A 42 -2.27 10.41 -9.33
C LYS A 42 -2.67 11.54 -8.38
N GLU A 43 -3.94 11.62 -8.02
CA GLU A 43 -4.44 12.60 -7.06
C GLU A 43 -3.83 12.39 -5.67
N TYR A 44 -3.85 11.16 -5.16
CA TYR A 44 -3.28 10.84 -3.84
C TYR A 44 -1.78 11.08 -3.79
N LYS A 45 -1.03 10.72 -4.85
CA LYS A 45 0.39 11.03 -4.96
C LYS A 45 0.68 12.53 -4.87
N LYS A 46 -0.18 13.38 -5.45
CA LYS A 46 -0.02 14.83 -5.39
C LYS A 46 -0.23 15.35 -3.97
N ASN A 47 -1.18 14.75 -3.25
CA ASN A 47 -1.60 15.18 -1.92
C ASN A 47 -0.72 14.64 -0.78
N VAL A 48 0.06 13.58 -1.02
CA VAL A 48 0.92 12.96 0.00
C VAL A 48 2.36 12.93 -0.49
N GLN A 49 3.20 13.81 0.08
CA GLN A 49 4.61 13.99 -0.31
C GLN A 49 5.57 13.82 0.88
N ALA A 50 5.12 14.18 2.08
CA ALA A 50 5.91 14.10 3.30
C ALA A 50 5.08 13.61 4.47
N VAL A 51 5.76 13.10 5.49
CA VAL A 51 5.16 12.72 6.77
C VAL A 51 6.00 13.33 7.89
N THR A 52 5.31 13.89 8.88
CA THR A 52 5.94 14.51 10.04
C THR A 52 5.37 13.96 11.34
N PHE A 53 6.26 13.49 12.21
CA PHE A 53 5.95 13.07 13.58
C PHE A 53 6.61 14.05 14.56
N GLU A 54 5.82 14.70 15.42
CA GLU A 54 6.36 15.75 16.30
C GLU A 54 7.04 15.21 17.58
N ARG A 55 6.88 13.91 17.90
CA ARG A 55 7.55 13.28 19.04
C ARG A 55 7.91 11.83 18.72
N LYS A 56 9.10 11.41 19.11
CA LYS A 56 9.52 10.00 19.01
C LYS A 56 9.10 9.23 20.26
N SER A 57 8.33 8.17 20.06
CA SER A 57 8.05 7.12 21.03
C SER A 57 8.14 5.77 20.31
N PRO A 58 8.31 4.64 21.01
CA PRO A 58 8.29 3.33 20.36
C PRO A 58 7.03 3.10 19.51
N THR A 59 5.87 3.58 19.98
CA THR A 59 4.60 3.49 19.24
C THR A 59 4.61 4.38 17.99
N PHE A 60 5.16 5.60 18.07
CA PHE A 60 5.26 6.46 16.89
C PHE A 60 6.20 5.88 15.83
N GLN A 61 7.29 5.21 16.24
CA GLN A 61 8.17 4.55 15.27
C GLN A 61 7.43 3.44 14.52
N ILE A 62 6.67 2.60 15.23
CA ILE A 62 5.87 1.54 14.60
C ILE A 62 4.82 2.15 13.64
N ALA A 63 4.17 3.23 14.05
CA ALA A 63 3.20 3.93 13.20
C ALA A 63 3.84 4.58 11.96
N GLU A 64 5.05 5.13 12.10
CA GLU A 64 5.84 5.66 10.99
C GLU A 64 6.17 4.56 9.99
N ASP A 65 6.73 3.44 10.47
CA ASP A 65 7.12 2.31 9.64
C ASP A 65 5.92 1.73 8.87
N GLU A 66 4.78 1.55 9.55
CA GLU A 66 3.54 1.04 8.94
C GLU A 66 2.97 2.01 7.89
N LEU A 67 3.00 3.32 8.17
CA LEU A 67 2.52 4.30 7.22
C LEU A 67 3.43 4.37 5.98
N VAL A 68 4.75 4.27 6.16
CA VAL A 68 5.70 4.22 5.05
C VAL A 68 5.45 2.97 4.19
N LEU A 69 5.24 1.80 4.83
CA LEU A 69 4.85 0.57 4.15
C LEU A 69 3.57 0.76 3.33
N ALA A 70 2.53 1.34 3.94
CA ALA A 70 1.24 1.59 3.30
C ALA A 70 1.34 2.55 2.11
N LEU A 71 2.05 3.67 2.25
CA LEU A 71 2.23 4.66 1.19
C LEU A 71 3.09 4.11 0.05
N ASN A 72 4.07 3.27 0.36
CA ASN A 72 4.84 2.56 -0.65
C ASN A 72 3.98 1.57 -1.42
N GLY A 73 3.18 0.75 -0.73
CA GLY A 73 2.32 -0.24 -1.38
C GLY A 73 1.20 0.40 -2.20
N LEU A 74 0.34 1.20 -1.54
CA LEU A 74 -0.84 1.81 -2.14
C LEU A 74 -0.49 2.79 -3.25
N LEU A 75 0.48 3.68 -3.00
CA LEU A 75 0.79 4.80 -3.89
C LEU A 75 2.07 4.56 -4.70
N GLY A 76 2.98 3.66 -4.30
CA GLY A 76 4.28 3.53 -4.95
C GLY A 76 5.13 4.79 -4.76
N ILE A 77 5.11 5.37 -3.56
CA ILE A 77 5.94 6.51 -3.17
C ILE A 77 6.75 6.15 -1.93
N ASN A 78 7.88 6.83 -1.74
CA ASN A 78 8.58 6.85 -0.47
C ASN A 78 8.50 8.28 0.07
N PRO A 79 7.67 8.55 1.10
CA PRO A 79 7.45 9.91 1.57
C PRO A 79 8.72 10.46 2.23
N VAL A 80 8.91 11.78 2.17
CA VAL A 80 9.98 12.43 2.93
C VAL A 80 9.58 12.45 4.41
N LEU A 81 10.36 11.78 5.25
CA LEU A 81 10.21 11.85 6.71
C LEU A 81 10.89 13.12 7.22
N SER A 82 10.16 13.93 8.01
CA SER A 82 10.71 15.17 8.56
C SER A 82 10.16 15.48 9.94
N ASN A 83 10.86 16.33 10.70
CA ASN A 83 10.42 16.75 12.03
C ASN A 83 9.69 18.11 12.01
N SER A 84 9.35 18.63 10.82
CA SER A 84 8.66 19.92 10.69
C SER A 84 7.87 19.97 9.38
N ILE A 85 6.77 20.73 9.35
CA ILE A 85 6.01 20.94 8.12
C ILE A 85 6.79 21.90 7.20
N ARG A 86 7.22 21.43 6.03
CA ARG A 86 8.02 22.21 5.08
C ARG A 86 7.28 22.60 3.80
N HIS A 87 6.27 21.83 3.41
CA HIS A 87 5.54 22.04 2.15
C HIS A 87 4.14 21.42 2.21
N THR A 88 3.27 21.86 1.30
CA THR A 88 1.93 21.30 1.09
C THR A 88 2.01 19.81 0.76
N GLY A 89 1.05 19.03 1.28
CA GLY A 89 1.04 17.57 1.13
C GLY A 89 1.86 16.83 2.19
N THR A 90 2.15 17.49 3.31
CA THR A 90 2.70 16.85 4.51
C THR A 90 1.56 16.28 5.36
N ILE A 91 1.63 14.99 5.70
CA ILE A 91 0.78 14.38 6.73
C ILE A 91 1.40 14.66 8.09
N LEU A 92 0.69 15.39 8.97
CA LEU A 92 1.11 15.65 10.35
C LEU A 92 0.50 14.58 11.27
N ILE A 93 1.34 13.91 12.05
CA ILE A 93 0.93 12.88 13.00
C ILE A 93 1.40 13.23 14.40
N GLY A 94 0.46 13.19 15.34
CA GLY A 94 0.71 13.48 16.73
C GLY A 94 -0.58 13.47 17.55
N THR A 95 -0.44 13.96 18.77
CA THR A 95 -1.50 14.18 19.76
C THR A 95 -1.39 15.64 20.24
N PRO A 96 -2.42 16.20 20.89
CA PRO A 96 -2.31 17.53 21.52
C PRO A 96 -1.08 17.66 22.43
N ASP A 97 -0.73 16.61 23.19
CA ASP A 97 0.43 16.59 24.09
C ASP A 97 1.79 16.54 23.35
N SER A 98 1.80 16.04 22.12
CA SER A 98 3.02 15.87 21.34
C SER A 98 3.22 16.95 20.29
N SER A 99 2.20 17.71 19.93
CA SER A 99 2.23 18.66 18.82
C SER A 99 1.44 19.93 19.11
N PRO A 100 2.09 21.08 19.30
CA PRO A 100 1.41 22.37 19.47
C PRO A 100 0.48 22.72 18.30
N LEU A 101 0.83 22.29 17.08
CA LEU A 101 -0.01 22.49 15.89
C LEU A 101 -1.34 21.70 15.95
N ILE A 102 -1.42 20.66 16.76
CA ILE A 102 -2.62 19.85 16.97
C ILE A 102 -3.38 20.32 18.21
N ALA A 103 -2.69 20.90 19.20
CA ALA A 103 -3.27 21.33 20.47
C ALA A 103 -4.25 22.51 20.34
N GLY A 104 -4.05 23.40 19.34
CA GLY A 104 -4.88 24.58 19.11
C GLY A 104 -4.38 25.84 19.82
#